data_AF-A0A257LYY2-F1
#
_entry.id   AF-A0A257LYY2-F1
#
_cell.length_a   1.000
_cell.length_b   1.000
_cell.length_c   1.000
_cell.angle_alpha   90.00
_cell.angle_beta   90.00
_cell.angle_gamma   90.00
#
_symmetry.space_group_name_H-M   'P 1'
#
loop_
_entity.id
_entity.type
_entity.pdbx_description
1 polymer ?
#
loop_
_entity_poly.entity_id
_entity_poly.type
_entity_poly.pdbx_seq_one_letter_code
_entity_poly.pdbx_strand_id
1 'polypeptide(L)'
;MCLIYSKQAQMLFTHVSRTGGAAMTNYMYATLPDSRRLVGQHAPLVAARPLLGELFNKTFKFAFVRNPWERFVSWFALLGKAKLAHAADPNGLHDPDSEHWKGFDAFLEKWSAQTTFIDGVSRPAMSQWAQLADAEGRLLVDELGRFETLVADADRLFAKAGIPTG
;
A
#
# COMPACT_ATOMS: atom_id res chain seq x y z
N MET A 1 2.93 -4.69 -1.24
CA MET A 1 2.51 -3.94 -0.02
C MET A 1 3.49 -4.26 1.09
N CYS A 2 4.27 -3.29 1.55
CA CYS A 2 5.33 -3.45 2.54
C CYS A 2 5.57 -2.10 3.25
N LEU A 3 6.15 -2.14 4.44
CA LEU A 3 6.60 -0.95 5.15
C LEU A 3 8.11 -0.83 5.01
N ILE A 4 8.58 0.24 4.39
CA ILE A 4 10.00 0.52 4.15
C ILE A 4 10.45 1.60 5.12
N TYR A 5 11.47 1.29 5.91
CA TYR A 5 12.01 2.18 6.92
C TYR A 5 13.48 2.46 6.65
N SER A 6 13.88 3.72 6.77
CA SER A 6 15.29 4.13 6.86
C SER A 6 15.48 4.93 8.14
N LYS A 7 16.48 4.55 8.93
CA LYS A 7 16.84 5.25 10.17
C LYS A 7 17.59 6.54 9.86
N GLN A 8 18.47 6.51 8.86
CA GLN A 8 19.27 7.66 8.45
C GLN A 8 18.40 8.78 7.88
N ALA A 9 17.45 8.44 7.01
CA ALA A 9 16.47 9.39 6.48
C ALA A 9 15.32 9.69 7.44
N GLN A 10 15.27 9.02 8.60
CA GLN A 10 14.17 9.07 9.58
C GLN A 10 12.79 8.96 8.91
N MET A 11 12.63 8.03 7.97
CA MET A 11 11.41 7.89 7.17
C MET A 11 10.80 6.49 7.25
N LEU A 12 9.48 6.44 7.07
CA LEU A 12 8.69 5.23 6.95
C LEU A 12 7.71 5.37 5.79
N PHE A 13 8.01 4.69 4.69
CA PHE A 13 7.14 4.62 3.53
C PHE A 13 6.19 3.42 3.63
N THR A 14 4.89 3.67 3.47
CA THR A 14 3.87 2.63 3.35
C THR A 14 3.53 2.38 1.89
N HIS A 15 3.93 1.23 1.35
CA HIS A 15 3.58 0.84 0.00
C HIS A 15 2.13 0.35 -0.06
N VAL A 16 1.21 1.22 -0.48
CA VAL A 16 -0.18 0.89 -0.84
C VAL A 16 -0.23 0.23 -2.22
N SER A 17 -1.00 -0.84 -2.38
CA SER A 17 -1.03 -1.56 -3.66
C SER A 17 -1.58 -0.70 -4.81
N ARG A 18 -0.96 -0.84 -5.99
CA ARG A 18 -1.34 -0.17 -7.26
C ARG A 18 -1.25 1.37 -7.25
N THR A 19 -0.35 1.91 -6.42
CA THR A 19 -0.09 3.38 -6.32
C THR A 19 1.34 3.75 -6.71
N GLY A 20 2.01 2.93 -7.54
CA GLY A 20 3.42 3.17 -7.92
C GLY A 20 4.44 2.74 -6.85
N GLY A 21 4.00 2.19 -5.72
CA GLY A 21 4.87 1.89 -4.58
C GLY A 21 6.00 0.90 -4.84
N ALA A 22 5.91 0.03 -5.85
CA ALA A 22 7.02 -0.85 -6.24
C ALA A 22 8.21 -0.05 -6.81
N ALA A 23 7.95 0.92 -7.68
CA ALA A 23 8.99 1.81 -8.21
C ALA A 23 9.61 2.65 -7.09
N MET A 24 8.77 3.22 -6.21
CA MET A 24 9.24 3.99 -5.05
C MET A 24 10.12 3.14 -4.11
N THR A 25 9.71 1.89 -3.86
CA THR A 25 10.48 0.96 -3.03
C THR A 25 11.84 0.64 -3.65
N ASN A 26 11.88 0.34 -4.96
CA ASN A 26 13.13 0.09 -5.67
C ASN A 26 14.06 1.32 -5.64
N TYR A 27 13.49 2.52 -5.83
CA TYR A 27 14.24 3.76 -5.75
C TYR A 27 14.85 3.96 -4.36
N MET A 28 14.07 3.78 -3.29
CA MET A 28 14.56 3.87 -1.92
C MET A 28 15.66 2.85 -1.61
N TYR A 29 15.54 1.61 -2.10
CA TYR A 29 16.61 0.62 -1.94
C TYR A 29 17.89 1.01 -2.68
N ALA A 30 17.77 1.67 -3.83
CA ALA A 30 18.92 2.13 -4.60
C ALA A 30 19.59 3.38 -3.99
N THR A 31 18.83 4.26 -3.34
CA THR A 31 19.32 5.56 -2.84
C THR A 31 19.61 5.60 -1.34
N LEU A 32 19.01 4.71 -0.55
CA LEU A 32 19.15 4.66 0.91
C LEU A 32 19.70 3.30 1.33
N PRO A 33 21.03 3.18 1.58
CA PRO A 33 21.67 1.91 1.90
C PRO A 33 21.14 1.23 3.17
N ASP A 34 20.57 2.01 4.11
CA ASP A 34 20.00 1.50 5.35
C ASP A 34 18.50 1.19 5.26
N SER A 35 17.89 1.37 4.08
CA SER A 35 16.48 1.07 3.88
C SER A 35 16.22 -0.42 4.08
N ARG A 36 15.24 -0.72 4.91
CA ARG A 36 14.87 -2.09 5.26
C ARG A 36 13.37 -2.24 5.37
N ARG A 37 12.90 -3.45 5.13
CA ARG A 37 11.51 -3.80 5.31
C ARG A 37 11.24 -4.12 6.77
N LEU A 38 10.23 -3.50 7.38
CA LEU A 38 9.87 -3.75 8.78
C LEU A 38 8.96 -4.98 8.95
N VAL A 39 8.01 -5.16 8.04
CA VAL A 39 6.95 -6.17 8.13
C VAL A 39 6.68 -6.84 6.79
N GLY A 40 6.07 -8.02 6.89
CA GLY A 40 5.66 -8.88 5.78
C GLY A 40 4.73 -8.20 4.77
N GLN A 41 4.34 -8.96 3.76
CA GLN A 41 3.62 -8.39 2.61
C GLN A 41 2.19 -8.13 3.07
N HIS A 42 1.60 -7.01 2.67
CA HIS A 42 0.24 -6.63 3.03
C HIS A 42 0.01 -6.13 4.46
N ALA A 43 1.06 -5.81 5.20
CA ALA A 43 0.91 -5.26 6.55
C ALA A 43 0.32 -3.83 6.57
N PRO A 44 -0.60 -3.53 7.52
CA PRO A 44 -1.08 -2.18 7.78
C PRO A 44 0.00 -1.34 8.49
N LEU A 45 -0.04 -0.01 8.33
CA LEU A 45 0.96 0.90 8.91
C LEU A 45 1.07 0.79 10.44
N VAL A 46 -0.05 0.53 11.12
CA VAL A 46 -0.08 0.33 12.58
C VAL A 46 0.86 -0.79 13.05
N ALA A 47 1.14 -1.79 12.20
CA ALA A 47 2.06 -2.88 12.52
C ALA A 47 3.52 -2.42 12.72
N ALA A 48 3.91 -1.25 12.22
CA ALA A 48 5.23 -0.68 12.49
C ALA A 48 5.35 -0.05 13.89
N ARG A 49 4.23 0.31 14.54
CA ARG A 49 4.24 0.96 15.85
C ARG A 49 4.99 0.16 16.93
N PRO A 50 4.70 -1.14 17.17
CA PRO A 50 5.45 -1.92 18.16
C PRO A 50 6.92 -2.17 17.76
N LEU A 51 7.26 -2.11 16.46
CA LEU A 51 8.62 -2.36 15.97
C LEU A 51 9.55 -1.14 16.09
N LEU A 52 8.98 0.06 16.00
CA LEU A 52 9.73 1.31 16.09
C LEU A 52 9.64 1.94 17.49
N GLY A 53 8.64 1.59 18.29
CA GLY A 53 8.41 2.18 19.61
C GLY A 53 8.31 3.71 19.52
N GLU A 54 9.06 4.42 20.38
CA GLU A 54 9.16 5.88 20.39
C GLU A 54 9.60 6.49 19.05
N LEU A 55 10.37 5.74 18.24
CA LEU A 55 10.79 6.22 16.93
C LEU A 55 9.61 6.34 15.96
N PHE A 56 8.52 5.59 16.15
CA PHE A 56 7.35 5.67 15.28
C PHE A 56 6.81 7.11 15.19
N ASN A 57 6.73 7.81 16.32
CA ASN A 57 6.24 9.18 16.40
C ASN A 57 7.24 10.21 15.88
N LYS A 58 8.54 9.87 15.85
CA LYS A 58 9.64 10.75 15.39
C LYS A 58 10.03 10.54 13.93
N THR A 59 9.49 9.51 13.29
CA THR A 59 9.79 9.14 11.91
C THR A 59 8.79 9.78 10.98
N PHE A 60 9.23 10.45 9.91
CA PHE A 60 8.34 10.97 8.89
C PHE A 60 7.69 9.83 8.10
N LYS A 61 6.37 9.74 8.13
CA LYS A 61 5.55 8.66 7.56
C LYS A 61 4.79 9.18 6.35
N PHE A 62 4.93 8.50 5.22
CA PHE A 62 4.18 8.88 4.02
C PHE A 62 3.75 7.67 3.20
N ALA A 63 2.78 7.90 2.32
CA ALA A 63 2.27 6.90 1.40
C ALA A 63 1.80 7.56 0.10
N PHE A 64 1.71 6.77 -0.97
CA PHE A 64 1.01 7.17 -2.19
C PHE A 64 -0.35 6.50 -2.24
N VAL A 65 -1.38 7.28 -2.52
CA VAL A 65 -2.75 6.83 -2.79
C VAL A 65 -3.13 7.08 -4.25
N ARG A 66 -4.20 6.44 -4.69
CA ARG A 66 -4.75 6.60 -6.04
C ARG A 66 -6.26 6.78 -5.97
N ASN A 67 -6.86 7.40 -6.98
CA ASN A 67 -8.29 7.33 -7.22
C ASN A 67 -8.79 5.87 -7.06
N PRO A 68 -9.77 5.61 -6.18
CA PRO A 68 -10.22 4.24 -5.89
C PRO A 68 -10.69 3.48 -7.13
N TRP A 69 -11.40 4.14 -8.05
CA TRP A 69 -11.94 3.53 -9.27
C TRP A 69 -10.84 3.13 -10.23
N GLU A 70 -9.92 4.05 -10.52
CA GLU A 70 -8.78 3.73 -11.37
C GLU A 70 -7.90 2.62 -10.76
N ARG A 71 -7.80 2.59 -9.43
CA ARG A 71 -7.07 1.56 -8.72
C ARG A 71 -7.71 0.19 -8.90
N PHE A 72 -9.04 0.10 -8.85
CA PHE A 72 -9.77 -1.14 -9.14
C PHE A 72 -9.64 -1.56 -10.60
N VAL A 73 -9.75 -0.64 -11.56
CA VAL A 73 -9.50 -0.94 -12.99
C VAL A 73 -8.07 -1.46 -13.19
N SER A 74 -7.09 -0.82 -12.55
CA SER A 74 -5.69 -1.24 -12.58
C SER A 74 -5.48 -2.62 -11.97
N TRP A 75 -6.23 -2.98 -10.93
CA TRP A 75 -6.21 -4.30 -10.30
C TRP A 75 -6.86 -5.35 -11.21
N PHE A 76 -8.05 -5.07 -11.74
CA PHE A 76 -8.75 -5.92 -12.70
C PHE A 76 -7.86 -6.22 -13.92
N ALA A 77 -7.27 -5.19 -14.52
CA ALA A 77 -6.34 -5.33 -15.65
C ALA A 77 -5.07 -6.10 -15.27
N LEU A 78 -4.52 -5.91 -14.06
CA LEU A 78 -3.37 -6.70 -13.59
C LEU A 78 -3.74 -8.17 -13.54
N LEU A 79 -4.84 -8.52 -12.88
CA LEU A 79 -5.25 -9.91 -12.71
C LEU A 79 -5.65 -10.57 -14.04
N GLY A 80 -6.27 -9.82 -14.95
CA GLY A 80 -6.54 -10.27 -16.33
C GLY A 80 -5.28 -10.51 -17.16
N LYS A 81 -4.29 -9.60 -17.10
CA LYS A 81 -2.98 -9.77 -17.78
C LYS A 81 -2.15 -10.88 -17.18
N ALA A 82 -2.30 -11.07 -15.87
CA ALA A 82 -1.50 -11.96 -15.07
C ALA A 82 -1.72 -13.44 -15.41
N LYS A 83 -2.96 -13.87 -15.76
CA LYS A 83 -3.35 -15.31 -15.65
C LYS A 83 -2.65 -15.96 -14.45
N LEU A 84 -2.54 -15.24 -13.32
CA LEU A 84 -1.58 -15.58 -12.27
C LEU A 84 -2.11 -16.84 -11.57
N ALA A 85 -1.53 -17.96 -12.00
CA ALA A 85 -1.38 -19.24 -11.33
C ALA A 85 -2.37 -19.55 -10.20
N HIS A 86 -3.50 -20.14 -10.59
CA HIS A 86 -4.03 -21.45 -10.17
C HIS A 86 -3.47 -22.15 -8.91
N ALA A 87 -3.18 -21.45 -7.81
CA ALA A 87 -2.71 -22.12 -6.60
C ALA A 87 -3.32 -21.50 -5.33
N ALA A 88 -4.18 -22.32 -4.71
CA ALA A 88 -4.64 -22.24 -3.33
C ALA A 88 -5.12 -20.85 -2.88
N ASP A 89 -6.23 -20.40 -3.45
CA ASP A 89 -7.04 -19.37 -2.82
C ASP A 89 -8.20 -20.01 -2.04
N PRO A 90 -8.15 -20.05 -0.69
CA PRO A 90 -9.24 -20.59 0.11
C PRO A 90 -10.56 -19.81 -0.04
N ASN A 91 -10.56 -18.65 -0.68
CA ASN A 91 -11.76 -17.82 -0.93
C ASN A 91 -12.28 -17.87 -2.38
N GLY A 92 -11.64 -18.62 -3.29
CA GLY A 92 -12.07 -18.76 -4.69
C GLY A 92 -12.15 -17.42 -5.47
N LEU A 93 -11.39 -16.41 -5.07
CA LEU A 93 -11.24 -15.12 -5.75
C LEU A 93 -10.31 -15.24 -6.96
N HIS A 94 -9.40 -16.22 -6.94
CA HIS A 94 -8.46 -16.51 -8.01
C HIS A 94 -8.93 -17.62 -8.98
N ASP A 95 -10.15 -18.13 -8.84
CA ASP A 95 -10.76 -19.06 -9.80
C ASP A 95 -11.09 -18.31 -11.10
N PRO A 96 -10.42 -18.60 -12.24
CA PRO A 96 -10.64 -17.90 -13.50
C PRO A 96 -11.99 -18.19 -14.14
N ASP A 97 -12.65 -19.29 -13.77
CA ASP A 97 -13.97 -19.66 -14.29
C ASP A 97 -15.12 -19.03 -13.49
N SER A 98 -14.79 -18.32 -12.41
CA SER A 98 -15.77 -17.67 -11.53
C SER A 98 -16.45 -16.46 -12.20
N GLU A 99 -17.72 -16.26 -11.89
CA GLU A 99 -18.58 -15.20 -12.46
C GLU A 99 -18.00 -13.79 -12.35
N HIS A 100 -17.21 -13.51 -11.31
CA HIS A 100 -16.62 -12.18 -11.10
C HIS A 100 -15.53 -11.82 -12.13
N TRP A 101 -15.07 -12.76 -12.97
CA TRP A 101 -14.20 -12.46 -14.11
C TRP A 101 -14.93 -12.09 -15.39
N LYS A 102 -16.27 -12.28 -15.45
CA LYS A 102 -17.07 -12.03 -16.65
C LYS A 102 -17.24 -10.55 -16.97
N GLY A 103 -16.90 -9.66 -16.04
CA GLY A 103 -16.93 -8.21 -16.24
C GLY A 103 -16.38 -7.43 -15.05
N PHE A 104 -16.11 -6.14 -15.26
CA PHE A 104 -15.58 -5.26 -14.21
C PHE A 104 -16.58 -5.08 -13.04
N ASP A 105 -17.89 -5.08 -13.32
CA ASP A 105 -18.91 -4.88 -12.30
C ASP A 105 -18.97 -6.05 -11.31
N ALA A 106 -19.02 -7.29 -11.82
CA ALA A 106 -19.01 -8.49 -10.99
C ALA A 106 -17.69 -8.64 -10.21
N PHE A 107 -16.56 -8.23 -10.80
CA PHE A 107 -15.29 -8.10 -10.10
C PHE A 107 -15.39 -7.11 -8.94
N LEU A 108 -15.91 -5.91 -9.21
CA LEU A 108 -16.03 -4.85 -8.21
C LEU A 108 -16.94 -5.27 -7.05
N GLU A 109 -18.11 -5.85 -7.32
CA GLU A 109 -19.04 -6.33 -6.29
C GLU A 109 -18.35 -7.32 -5.34
N LYS A 110 -17.64 -8.31 -5.89
CA LYS A 110 -16.98 -9.34 -5.07
C LYS A 110 -15.83 -8.76 -4.24
N TRP A 111 -15.00 -7.90 -4.82
CA TRP A 111 -13.79 -7.37 -4.18
C TRP A 111 -14.04 -6.19 -3.25
N SER A 112 -15.07 -5.38 -3.50
CA SER A 112 -15.45 -4.27 -2.61
C SER A 112 -16.12 -4.75 -1.32
N ALA A 113 -16.76 -5.93 -1.34
CA ALA A 113 -17.37 -6.54 -0.16
C ALA A 113 -16.38 -7.22 0.79
N GLN A 114 -15.12 -7.44 0.36
CA GLN A 114 -14.13 -8.13 1.17
C GLN A 114 -13.74 -7.29 2.39
N THR A 115 -13.63 -7.92 3.56
CA THR A 115 -13.15 -7.29 4.78
C THR A 115 -11.87 -7.95 5.29
N THR A 116 -11.12 -7.20 6.09
CA THR A 116 -9.93 -7.64 6.81
C THR A 116 -9.99 -7.09 8.22
N PHE A 117 -9.38 -7.79 9.17
CA PHE A 117 -9.22 -7.29 10.53
C PHE A 117 -7.87 -6.59 10.66
N ILE A 118 -7.89 -5.30 11.00
CA ILE A 118 -6.70 -4.49 11.26
C ILE A 118 -6.90 -3.85 12.64
N ASP A 119 -5.94 -4.10 13.53
CA ASP A 119 -5.94 -3.48 14.87
C ASP A 119 -7.24 -3.75 15.65
N GLY A 120 -7.77 -4.98 15.55
CA GLY A 120 -9.02 -5.38 16.18
C GLY A 120 -10.31 -4.89 15.50
N VAL A 121 -10.20 -4.15 14.38
CA VAL A 121 -11.35 -3.57 13.68
C VAL A 121 -11.53 -4.22 12.30
N SER A 122 -12.76 -4.65 11.98
CA SER A 122 -13.13 -5.12 10.64
C SER A 122 -13.23 -3.93 9.68
N ARG A 123 -12.53 -4.00 8.55
CA ARG A 123 -12.41 -2.91 7.57
C ARG A 123 -12.46 -3.45 6.15
N PRO A 124 -12.88 -2.67 5.14
CA PRO A 124 -12.80 -3.11 3.76
C PRO A 124 -11.35 -3.44 3.37
N ALA A 125 -11.10 -4.66 2.89
CA ALA A 125 -9.77 -5.19 2.62
C ALA A 125 -9.00 -4.38 1.57
N MET A 126 -9.74 -3.82 0.61
CA MET A 126 -9.21 -2.98 -0.46
C MET A 126 -9.29 -1.48 -0.13
N SER A 127 -9.45 -1.10 1.13
CA SER A 127 -9.42 0.32 1.52
C SER A 127 -7.98 0.80 1.73
N GLN A 128 -7.59 1.84 0.99
CA GLN A 128 -6.31 2.52 1.19
C GLN A 128 -6.24 3.18 2.56
N TRP A 129 -7.36 3.78 3.00
CA TRP A 129 -7.48 4.39 4.32
C TRP A 129 -7.33 3.36 5.43
N ALA A 130 -7.96 2.19 5.31
CA ALA A 130 -7.90 1.14 6.34
C ALA A 130 -6.47 0.69 6.62
N GLN A 131 -5.61 0.71 5.60
CA GLN A 131 -4.20 0.36 5.71
C GLN A 131 -3.36 1.44 6.41
N LEU A 132 -3.79 2.71 6.34
CA LEU A 132 -3.04 3.87 6.80
C LEU A 132 -3.55 4.44 8.13
N ALA A 133 -4.70 3.97 8.62
CA ALA A 133 -5.33 4.48 9.83
C ALA A 133 -5.21 3.51 11.02
N ASP A 134 -5.19 4.05 12.25
CA ASP A 134 -5.35 3.28 13.49
C ASP A 134 -6.80 2.82 13.70
N ALA A 135 -7.08 2.05 14.75
CA ALA A 135 -8.42 1.58 15.12
C ALA A 135 -9.48 2.70 15.21
N GLU A 136 -9.10 3.90 15.67
CA GLU A 136 -10.00 5.06 15.76
C GLU A 136 -10.23 5.76 14.41
N GLY A 137 -9.54 5.33 13.35
CA GLY A 137 -9.70 5.85 12.01
C GLY A 137 -8.84 7.08 11.70
N ARG A 138 -7.91 7.41 12.58
CA ARG A 138 -6.96 8.52 12.39
C ARG A 138 -5.83 8.05 11.49
N LEU A 139 -5.51 8.86 10.48
CA LEU A 139 -4.36 8.58 9.62
C LEU A 139 -3.07 8.62 10.43
N LEU A 140 -2.23 7.60 10.21
CA LEU A 140 -0.91 7.45 10.84
C LEU A 140 0.23 7.97 9.98
N VAL A 141 -0.06 8.34 8.73
CA VAL A 141 0.87 9.04 7.85
C VAL A 141 0.86 10.53 8.16
N ASP A 142 2.03 11.15 8.05
CA ASP A 142 2.19 12.59 8.15
C ASP A 142 1.76 13.27 6.84
N GLU A 143 2.05 12.65 5.69
CA GLU A 143 1.64 13.17 4.38
C GLU A 143 1.28 12.08 3.35
N LEU A 144 0.46 12.48 2.38
CA LEU A 144 0.04 11.65 1.25
C LEU A 144 0.53 12.26 -0.07
N GLY A 145 0.99 11.40 -0.96
CA GLY A 145 1.16 11.68 -2.39
C GLY A 145 0.04 11.03 -3.19
N ARG A 146 -0.25 11.57 -4.38
CA ARG A 146 -1.22 11.02 -5.31
C ARG A 146 -0.51 10.39 -6.49
N PHE A 147 -0.99 9.21 -6.90
CA PHE A 147 -0.50 8.52 -8.08
C PHE A 147 -0.74 9.35 -9.36
N GLU A 148 -1.81 10.13 -9.39
CA GLU A 148 -2.17 11.02 -10.50
C GLU A 148 -1.15 12.15 -10.69
N THR A 149 -0.42 12.52 -9.65
CA THR A 149 0.65 13.53 -9.64
C THR A 149 1.97 12.93 -9.15
N LEU A 150 2.22 11.66 -9.49
CA LEU A 150 3.26 10.82 -8.88
C LEU A 150 4.64 11.49 -8.83
N VAL A 151 5.10 12.07 -9.94
CA VAL A 151 6.44 12.70 -10.02
C VAL A 151 6.51 13.91 -9.08
N ALA A 152 5.57 14.85 -9.20
CA ALA A 152 5.55 16.06 -8.37
C ALA A 152 5.41 15.74 -6.87
N ASP A 153 4.58 14.75 -6.52
CA ASP A 153 4.43 14.33 -5.14
C ASP A 153 5.64 13.53 -4.63
N ALA A 154 6.31 12.74 -5.48
CA ALA A 154 7.56 12.09 -5.14
C ALA A 154 8.65 13.12 -4.83
N ASP A 155 8.85 14.11 -5.69
CA ASP A 155 9.83 15.16 -5.46
C ASP A 155 9.59 15.88 -4.13
N ARG A 156 8.34 16.25 -3.86
CA ARG A 156 7.92 16.94 -2.64
C ARG A 156 8.15 16.09 -1.39
N LEU A 157 7.74 14.83 -1.41
CA LEU A 157 7.84 13.92 -0.25
C LEU A 157 9.29 13.47 -0.02
N PHE A 158 10.06 13.24 -1.08
CA PHE A 158 11.46 12.86 -1.02
C PHE A 158 12.33 13.99 -0.50
N ALA A 159 12.11 15.23 -0.96
CA ALA A 159 12.75 16.41 -0.40
C ALA A 159 12.51 16.52 1.11
N LYS A 160 11.27 16.28 1.57
CA LYS A 160 10.93 16.31 3.01
C LYS A 160 11.57 15.16 3.80
N ALA A 161 11.73 13.99 3.18
CA ALA A 161 12.38 12.82 3.76
C ALA A 161 13.91 12.85 3.62
N GLY A 162 14.50 13.88 3.00
CA GLY A 162 15.95 13.93 2.74
C GLY A 162 16.44 12.87 1.75
N ILE A 163 15.54 12.34 0.91
CA ILE A 163 15.88 11.39 -0.15
C ILE A 163 16.28 12.20 -1.39
N PRO A 164 17.42 11.89 -2.04
CA PRO A 164 17.79 12.54 -3.29
C PRO A 164 16.67 12.44 -4.33
N THR A 165 16.53 13.46 -5.18
CA THR A 165 15.66 13.45 -6.36
C THR A 165 16.53 13.58 -7.60
N GLY A 166 16.12 12.95 -8.72
CA GLY A 166 16.90 12.89 -9.95
C GLY A 166 16.07 12.43 -11.14
#